data_AF-A0A6I0S3G3-F1
#
_entry.id   AF-A0A6I0S3G3-F1
#
_cell.length_a   1.000
_cell.length_b   1.000
_cell.length_c   1.000
_cell.angle_alpha   90.00
_cell.angle_beta   90.00
_cell.angle_gamma   90.00
#
_symmetry.space_group_name_H-M   'P 1'
#
loop_
_entity.id
_entity.type
_entity.pdbx_description
1 polymer ?
#
loop_
_entity_poly.entity_id
_entity_poly.type
_entity_poly.pdbx_seq_one_letter_code
_entity_poly.pdbx_strand_id
1 'polypeptide(L)'
;MTRIKINARRIFSLLIPFFFFTSVHAEQTATPAKPVTVEAKNETFAPQHPDQYLSWKATSEQSERVDALAEDPRLVILWAGYPFSRDYNKPRGHAFAVTDVRETLRT
;
A
#
# COMPACT_ATOMS: atom_id res chain seq x y z
N MET A 1 14.55 -80.48 9.48
CA MET A 1 13.62 -80.04 8.42
C MET A 1 12.48 -79.29 9.11
N THR A 2 12.12 -78.02 8.91
CA THR A 2 12.54 -76.92 8.03
C THR A 2 11.99 -75.65 8.71
N ARG A 3 12.83 -74.67 9.10
CA ARG A 3 12.35 -73.44 9.76
C ARG A 3 11.74 -72.50 8.71
N ILE A 4 10.43 -72.30 8.77
CA ILE A 4 9.71 -71.31 7.95
C ILE A 4 10.14 -69.91 8.40
N LYS A 5 10.91 -69.20 7.57
CA LYS A 5 11.23 -67.78 7.78
C LYS A 5 10.09 -66.95 7.20
N ILE A 6 9.19 -66.49 8.07
CA ILE A 6 8.17 -65.51 7.71
C ILE A 6 8.89 -64.19 7.37
N ASN A 7 8.80 -63.80 6.10
CA ASN A 7 9.47 -62.62 5.57
C ASN A 7 8.67 -61.38 5.97
N ALA A 8 9.07 -60.73 7.06
CA ALA A 8 8.41 -59.56 7.65
C ALA A 8 8.26 -58.35 6.69
N ARG A 9 8.90 -58.40 5.52
CA ARG A 9 8.84 -57.35 4.49
C ARG A 9 7.51 -57.20 3.76
N ARG A 10 6.60 -58.19 3.82
CA ARG A 10 5.34 -58.11 3.06
C ARG A 10 4.16 -57.48 3.81
N ILE A 11 4.21 -57.38 5.13
CA ILE A 11 3.11 -56.82 5.94
C ILE A 11 3.18 -55.29 5.99
N PHE A 12 4.37 -54.71 5.89
CA PHE A 12 4.56 -53.25 5.87
C PHE A 12 4.11 -52.57 4.56
N SER A 13 3.85 -53.34 3.49
CA SER A 13 3.52 -52.79 2.17
C SER A 13 2.03 -52.41 2.00
N LEU A 14 1.17 -52.68 2.97
CA LEU A 14 -0.28 -52.48 2.83
C LEU A 14 -0.88 -51.49 3.83
N LEU A 15 -0.12 -51.01 4.81
CA LEU A 15 -0.56 -50.02 5.81
C LEU A 15 -0.10 -48.59 5.53
N ILE A 16 0.83 -48.40 4.59
CA ILE A 16 1.34 -47.08 4.21
C ILE A 16 0.34 -46.21 3.41
N PRO A 17 -0.63 -46.72 2.61
CA PRO A 17 -1.48 -45.82 1.84
C PRO A 17 -2.64 -45.24 2.66
N PHE A 18 -2.90 -45.73 3.88
CA PHE A 18 -4.05 -45.25 4.68
C PHE A 18 -3.73 -43.98 5.48
N PHE A 19 -2.46 -43.69 5.74
CA PHE A 19 -2.05 -42.51 6.50
C PHE A 19 -1.85 -41.24 5.66
N PHE A 20 -1.97 -41.34 4.32
CA PHE A 20 -1.81 -40.19 3.41
C PHE A 20 -3.14 -39.54 2.97
N PHE A 21 -4.28 -39.99 3.49
CA PHE A 21 -5.60 -39.44 3.13
C PHE A 21 -6.23 -38.51 4.18
N THR A 22 -5.59 -38.25 5.32
CA THR A 22 -6.04 -37.16 6.19
C THR A 22 -5.50 -35.85 5.63
N SER A 23 -6.25 -35.24 4.74
CA SER A 23 -6.06 -33.84 4.34
C SER A 23 -5.81 -33.00 5.59
N VAL A 24 -4.60 -32.46 5.71
CA VAL A 24 -4.31 -31.35 6.60
C VAL A 24 -5.09 -30.15 6.05
N HIS A 25 -6.37 -30.04 6.39
CA HIS A 25 -7.03 -28.75 6.39
C HIS A 25 -6.52 -28.03 7.63
N ALA A 26 -5.37 -27.38 7.49
CA ALA A 26 -5.04 -26.27 8.36
C ALA A 26 -6.03 -25.15 8.00
N GLU A 27 -7.17 -25.11 8.70
CA GLU A 27 -8.03 -23.93 8.69
C GLU A 27 -7.19 -22.80 9.28
N GLN A 28 -6.64 -21.96 8.41
CA GLN A 28 -5.93 -20.77 8.82
C GLN A 28 -6.99 -19.82 9.37
N THR A 29 -7.32 -19.97 10.65
CA THR A 29 -8.14 -19.01 11.38
C THR A 29 -7.47 -17.66 11.19
N ALA A 30 -8.09 -16.80 10.38
CA ALA A 30 -7.62 -15.45 10.18
C ALA A 30 -7.67 -14.79 11.56
N THR A 31 -6.50 -14.59 12.17
CA THR A 31 -6.41 -13.79 13.38
C THR A 31 -7.06 -12.45 13.06
N PRO A 32 -8.11 -12.02 13.78
CA PRO A 32 -8.74 -10.76 13.47
C PRO A 32 -7.67 -9.68 13.53
N ALA A 33 -7.44 -9.01 12.40
CA ALA A 33 -6.46 -7.95 12.29
C ALA A 33 -6.79 -6.92 13.37
N LYS A 34 -5.87 -6.69 14.31
CA LYS A 34 -6.05 -5.63 15.31
C LYS A 34 -6.31 -4.32 14.56
N PRO A 35 -7.27 -3.49 14.99
CA PRO A 35 -7.51 -2.21 14.34
C PRO A 35 -6.22 -1.39 14.40
N VAL A 36 -5.70 -1.05 13.21
CA VAL A 36 -4.53 -0.19 13.09
C VAL A 36 -4.96 1.23 13.41
N THR A 37 -4.42 1.81 14.48
CA THR A 37 -4.60 3.22 14.81
C THR A 37 -3.74 4.06 13.86
N VAL A 38 -4.35 4.97 13.10
CA VAL A 38 -3.64 5.88 12.19
C VAL A 38 -3.07 7.06 12.98
N GLU A 39 -1.79 7.33 12.81
CA GLU A 39 -1.14 8.55 13.31
C GLU A 39 -0.89 9.51 12.13
N ALA A 40 -1.44 10.71 12.19
CA ALA A 40 -1.40 11.71 11.13
C ALA A 40 -0.40 12.85 11.40
N LYS A 41 0.11 12.97 12.64
CA LYS A 41 1.14 13.94 13.02
C LYS A 41 2.51 13.41 12.59
N ASN A 42 2.94 13.80 11.40
CA ASN A 42 4.14 13.26 10.76
C ASN A 42 5.40 13.39 11.65
N GLU A 43 5.52 14.47 12.42
CA GLU A 43 6.65 14.72 13.33
C GLU A 43 6.81 13.65 14.42
N THR A 44 5.76 12.90 14.73
CA THR A 44 5.82 11.77 15.68
C THR A 44 6.79 10.68 15.22
N PHE A 45 7.03 10.54 13.92
CA PHE A 45 7.95 9.55 13.34
C PHE A 45 9.38 10.05 13.14
N ALA A 46 9.64 11.35 13.36
CA ALA A 46 10.94 11.95 13.08
C ALA A 46 12.10 11.33 13.87
N PRO A 47 11.96 11.01 15.18
CA PRO A 47 13.05 10.38 15.95
C PRO A 47 13.41 8.96 15.48
N GLN A 48 12.43 8.18 15.02
CA GLN A 48 12.59 6.78 14.63
C GLN A 48 13.06 6.63 13.18
N HIS A 49 12.71 7.58 12.32
CA HIS A 49 12.97 7.54 10.88
C HIS A 49 13.53 8.89 10.38
N PRO A 50 14.69 9.34 10.89
CA PRO A 50 15.19 10.70 10.65
C PRO A 50 15.46 10.97 9.17
N ASP A 51 16.08 10.04 8.44
CA ASP A 51 16.43 10.24 7.02
C ASP A 51 15.18 10.32 6.14
N GLN A 52 14.19 9.45 6.41
CA GLN A 52 12.92 9.43 5.69
C GLN A 52 12.11 10.69 6.01
N TYR A 53 12.07 11.10 7.28
CA TYR A 53 11.34 12.30 7.69
C TYR A 53 11.97 13.57 7.10
N LEU A 54 13.30 13.69 7.14
CA LEU A 54 14.00 14.86 6.60
C LEU A 54 13.84 14.96 5.08
N SER A 55 13.98 13.85 4.35
CA SER A 55 13.77 13.84 2.89
C SER A 55 12.31 14.07 2.48
N TRP A 56 11.34 13.55 3.24
CA TRP A 56 9.92 13.86 3.05
C TRP A 56 9.63 15.35 3.26
N LYS A 57 10.14 15.91 4.35
CA LYS A 57 9.95 17.32 4.71
C LYS A 57 10.56 18.25 3.67
N ALA A 58 11.68 17.85 3.07
CA ALA A 58 12.37 18.61 2.02
C ALA A 58 11.54 18.84 0.75
N THR A 59 10.38 18.17 0.57
CA THR A 59 9.44 18.54 -0.50
C THR A 59 8.93 19.98 -0.39
N SER A 60 9.07 20.65 0.77
CA SER A 60 8.82 22.09 0.90
C SER A 60 9.72 22.97 0.02
N GLU A 61 10.88 22.46 -0.42
CA GLU A 61 11.79 23.17 -1.31
C GLU A 61 11.25 23.26 -2.74
N GLN A 62 10.43 22.30 -3.15
CA GLN A 62 9.71 22.26 -4.43
C GLN A 62 8.48 23.19 -4.38
N SER A 63 8.73 24.48 -4.23
CA SER A 63 7.73 25.48 -3.84
C SER A 63 7.08 26.23 -4.99
N GLU A 64 7.68 26.21 -6.17
CA GLU A 64 7.18 26.91 -7.35
C GLU A 64 5.78 26.42 -7.73
N ARG A 65 4.84 27.35 -7.90
CA ARG A 65 3.46 27.07 -8.34
C ARG A 65 3.22 27.78 -9.66
N VAL A 66 3.26 27.02 -10.76
CA VAL A 66 3.12 27.55 -12.12
C VAL A 66 1.65 27.49 -12.55
N ASP A 67 1.12 28.62 -13.01
CA ASP A 67 -0.25 28.72 -13.55
C ASP A 67 -0.33 28.08 -14.94
N ALA A 68 -1.06 26.96 -15.03
CA ALA A 68 -1.21 26.24 -16.27
C ALA A 68 -2.24 26.88 -17.21
N LEU A 69 -3.18 27.67 -16.69
CA LEU A 69 -4.16 28.40 -17.50
C LEU A 69 -3.51 29.63 -18.16
N ALA A 70 -2.57 30.27 -17.46
CA ALA A 70 -1.75 31.34 -18.05
C ALA A 70 -0.82 30.81 -19.15
N GLU A 71 -0.22 29.63 -18.95
CA GLU A 71 0.60 28.97 -19.98
C GLU A 71 -0.22 28.48 -21.18
N ASP A 72 -1.41 27.92 -20.93
CA ASP A 72 -2.33 27.43 -21.97
C ASP A 72 -3.78 27.91 -21.77
N PRO A 73 -4.12 29.11 -22.29
CA PRO A 73 -5.47 29.67 -22.16
C PRO A 73 -6.57 28.86 -22.86
N ARG A 74 -6.23 27.89 -23.73
CA ARG A 74 -7.22 27.01 -24.38
C ARG A 74 -7.96 26.16 -23.35
N LEU A 75 -7.28 25.80 -22.26
CA LEU A 75 -7.85 25.01 -21.16
C LEU A 75 -9.06 25.70 -20.50
N VAL A 76 -9.04 27.04 -20.43
CA VAL A 76 -10.16 27.82 -19.90
C VAL A 76 -11.44 27.58 -20.70
N ILE A 77 -11.33 27.54 -22.04
CA ILE A 77 -12.47 27.31 -22.92
C ILE A 77 -12.90 25.84 -22.89
N LEU A 78 -11.94 24.91 -22.92
CA LEU A 78 -12.24 23.47 -22.86
C LEU A 78 -12.99 23.08 -21.58
N TRP A 79 -12.71 23.76 -20.47
CA TRP A 79 -13.36 23.52 -19.18
C TRP A 79 -14.42 24.57 -18.83
N ALA A 80 -14.93 25.31 -19.81
CA ALA A 80 -15.96 26.31 -19.58
C ALA A 80 -17.17 25.71 -18.83
N GLY A 81 -17.51 26.31 -17.70
CA GLY A 81 -18.57 25.82 -16.80
C GLY A 81 -18.09 24.88 -15.69
N TYR A 82 -16.79 24.56 -15.63
CA TYR A 82 -16.19 23.70 -14.60
C TYR A 82 -15.13 24.48 -13.79
N PRO A 83 -14.93 24.20 -12.48
CA PRO A 83 -14.01 25.00 -11.64
C PRO A 83 -12.57 25.06 -12.14
N PHE A 84 -12.13 24.07 -12.92
CA PHE A 84 -10.81 24.07 -13.55
C PHE A 84 -10.60 25.22 -14.54
N SER A 85 -11.66 25.86 -15.07
CA SER A 85 -11.52 27.06 -15.89
C SER A 85 -11.25 28.33 -15.07
N ARG A 86 -11.34 28.27 -13.75
CA ARG A 86 -11.10 29.41 -12.84
C ARG A 86 -9.68 29.43 -12.30
N ASP A 87 -9.16 28.26 -11.93
CA ASP A 87 -7.83 28.12 -11.35
C ASP A 87 -7.33 26.68 -11.51
N TYR A 88 -6.18 26.54 -12.17
CA TYR A 88 -5.49 25.27 -12.35
C TYR A 88 -3.99 25.51 -12.48
N ASN A 89 -3.24 25.09 -11.46
CA ASN A 89 -1.79 25.19 -11.40
C ASN A 89 -1.15 23.81 -11.61
N LYS A 90 0.07 23.78 -12.15
CA LYS A 90 0.92 22.59 -12.16
C LYS A 90 1.21 22.13 -10.71
N PRO A 91 1.43 20.82 -10.48
CA PRO A 91 1.70 20.33 -9.14
C PRO A 91 3.06 20.84 -8.63
N ARG A 92 3.18 20.88 -7.30
CA ARG A 92 4.42 21.17 -6.58
C ARG A 92 4.59 20.20 -5.42
N GLY A 93 5.57 20.44 -4.55
CA GLY A 93 5.93 19.51 -3.47
C GLY A 93 4.77 19.13 -2.54
N HIS A 94 4.76 17.88 -2.08
CA HIS A 94 3.70 17.34 -1.21
C HIS A 94 3.45 18.17 0.05
N ALA A 95 4.48 18.84 0.59
CA ALA A 95 4.36 19.75 1.72
C ALA A 95 3.27 20.84 1.55
N PHE A 96 2.90 21.18 0.30
CA PHE A 96 1.93 22.22 0.01
C PHE A 96 0.51 21.70 -0.25
N ALA A 97 0.28 20.38 -0.30
CA ALA A 97 -1.01 19.82 -0.74
C ALA A 97 -2.21 20.37 0.05
N VAL A 98 -2.08 20.49 1.38
CA VAL A 98 -3.15 21.04 2.25
C VAL A 98 -3.34 22.54 2.04
N THR A 99 -2.26 23.28 1.76
CA THR A 99 -2.32 24.71 1.49
C THR A 99 -2.94 24.97 0.11
N ASP A 100 -2.54 24.21 -0.91
CA ASP A 100 -3.01 24.39 -2.29
C ASP A 100 -4.49 24.07 -2.44
N VAL A 101 -5.01 23.07 -1.72
CA VAL A 101 -6.46 22.80 -1.72
C VAL A 101 -7.25 23.88 -0.97
N ARG A 102 -6.63 24.61 -0.05
CA ARG A 102 -7.28 25.75 0.65
C ARG A 102 -7.25 27.04 -0.16
N GLU A 103 -6.21 27.24 -0.94
CA GLU A 103 -5.96 28.50 -1.66
C GLU A 103 -6.56 28.51 -3.07
N THR A 104 -6.84 27.34 -3.65
CA THR A 104 -7.34 27.27 -5.02
C THR A 104 -8.75 27.84 -5.16
N LEU A 105 -9.04 28.51 -6.28
CA LEU A 105 -10.40 29.03 -6.56
C LEU A 105 -11.41 27.94 -6.95
N ARG A 106 -11.01 26.67 -6.92
CA ARG A 106 -11.89 25.52 -7.20
C ARG A 106 -12.76 25.11 -6.01
N THR A 107 -12.40 25.52 -4.80
CA THR A 107 -13.10 25.26 -3.53
C THR A 107 -13.75 26.52 -3.01
#